data_AF-A0A2G6B862-F1
#
_entry.id   AF-A0A2G6B862-F1
#
_cell.length_a   1.000
_cell.length_b   1.000
_cell.length_c   1.000
_cell.angle_alpha   90.00
_cell.angle_beta   90.00
_cell.angle_gamma   90.00
#
_symmetry.space_group_name_H-M   'P 1'
#
loop_
_entity.id
_entity.type
_entity.pdbx_description
1 polymer ?
#
loop_
_entity_poly.entity_id
_entity_poly.type
_entity_poly.pdbx_seq_one_letter_code
_entity_poly.pdbx_strand_id
1 'polypeptide(L)'
;MSNQNQLYHGAAFLYRPTLPHEVFTPEEFTDEHHMIAHTAKNFIQKEVHPWNKEIEKQDFALVKSLLTKAGDLGLLAHSIPEKYGGLGLDKITKGLVGEHLGSAGGYSVAHSNHTCIATLPITYFGTQWQKEYYLPKLASGEFIGAYCLTEPTSGSDALSAKTTAKLNEEGTHYMLNGSKLYITNAAFSDTFIVYAKVDGTSFTAFIVEKDFPGITLGPEEQKMGIKGSSTTAVYFENCEVPVRNLLGEVGKGHHIALNVLNLGRFNLGSATMGASKFSMKLAIDYTKERKQFGKSIAEFTATKEKVGDMTTRIYAAESLQYRTASLLEDALGDMEHSEDHRLLAKRMMEYAVECAICKVYGSETLDRVADESLQLHGGYGYIKDYAIEQVYRDSRINRIFEGTNEINRLLIPMSLLSQASKGMVPLQELVEEASKALTLPATLQSTELSREQQAVALVRNIYLLSIGLTYQKYGDNIVNEQEALMKLADLAIDLYAMESAVLRTIKAIESSHIKSVSLKINITEVLVTDTLLQVEMNARKLLSSIVSGDSKKYILNNIFNRCSELMVENTVETKREIADAVNQAENYIS
;
A
#
# COMPACT_ATOMS: atom_id res chain seq x y z
N MET A 1 -9.56 -9.59 28.20
CA MET A 1 -10.69 -10.30 27.58
C MET A 1 -10.56 -10.11 26.09
N SER A 2 -10.23 -11.17 25.35
CA SER A 2 -10.13 -11.15 23.89
C SER A 2 -11.52 -10.92 23.31
N ASN A 3 -11.69 -9.87 22.49
CA ASN A 3 -12.93 -9.68 21.75
C ASN A 3 -13.11 -10.87 20.81
N GLN A 4 -14.13 -11.69 21.07
CA GLN A 4 -14.54 -12.85 20.26
C GLN A 4 -15.11 -12.48 18.87
N ASN A 5 -15.11 -11.19 18.49
CA ASN A 5 -15.73 -10.72 17.24
C ASN A 5 -14.76 -10.49 16.07
N GLN A 6 -13.46 -10.77 16.21
CA GLN A 6 -12.55 -10.64 15.08
C GLN A 6 -12.46 -11.97 14.32
N LEU A 7 -13.09 -12.03 13.14
CA LEU A 7 -13.14 -13.24 12.30
C LEU A 7 -11.75 -13.65 11.79
N TYR A 8 -10.85 -12.70 11.52
CA TYR A 8 -9.54 -12.94 10.92
C TYR A 8 -8.40 -12.17 11.63
N HIS A 9 -7.37 -12.88 12.11
CA HIS A 9 -6.19 -12.27 12.74
C HIS A 9 -5.16 -11.80 11.71
N GLY A 10 -4.47 -10.70 12.01
CA GLY A 10 -3.41 -10.18 11.15
C GLY A 10 -2.26 -11.16 10.97
N ALA A 11 -1.75 -11.22 9.75
CA ALA A 11 -0.74 -12.17 9.25
C ALA A 11 -1.14 -13.65 9.29
N ALA A 12 -2.42 -13.98 9.57
CA ALA A 12 -2.86 -15.37 9.69
C ALA A 12 -2.71 -16.18 8.38
N PHE A 13 -2.77 -15.53 7.22
CA PHE A 13 -2.60 -16.18 5.90
C PHE A 13 -1.26 -16.91 5.77
N LEU A 14 -0.25 -16.52 6.56
CA LEU A 14 1.07 -17.13 6.57
C LEU A 14 1.08 -18.55 7.13
N TYR A 15 0.12 -18.89 7.99
CA TYR A 15 0.12 -20.16 8.71
C TYR A 15 -1.21 -20.91 8.68
N ARG A 16 -2.30 -20.28 8.25
CA ARG A 16 -3.58 -20.96 8.00
C ARG A 16 -4.17 -20.61 6.64
N PRO A 17 -4.96 -21.51 6.04
CA PRO A 17 -5.78 -21.16 4.88
C PRO A 17 -6.77 -20.04 5.20
N THR A 18 -7.01 -19.18 4.23
CA THR A 18 -8.10 -18.20 4.23
C THR A 18 -9.26 -18.74 3.41
N LEU A 19 -10.49 -18.56 3.89
CA LEU A 19 -11.70 -19.01 3.23
C LEU A 19 -12.32 -17.91 2.36
N PRO A 20 -13.05 -18.24 1.28
CA PRO A 20 -13.66 -17.24 0.40
C PRO A 20 -14.58 -16.23 1.11
N HIS A 21 -15.35 -16.65 2.13
CA HIS A 21 -16.21 -15.76 2.88
C HIS A 21 -15.46 -14.83 3.88
N GLU A 22 -14.17 -15.06 4.11
CA GLU A 22 -13.32 -14.21 4.96
C GLU A 22 -12.69 -13.04 4.19
N VAL A 23 -12.90 -12.93 2.87
CA VAL A 23 -12.32 -11.88 2.04
C VAL A 23 -13.39 -11.08 1.32
N PHE A 24 -13.17 -9.78 1.16
CA PHE A 24 -13.96 -8.89 0.33
C PHE A 24 -13.32 -8.71 -1.05
N THR A 25 -14.12 -8.65 -2.10
CA THR A 25 -13.65 -8.46 -3.48
C THR A 25 -14.36 -7.30 -4.18
N PRO A 26 -13.78 -6.73 -5.26
CA PRO A 26 -14.42 -5.66 -6.03
C PRO A 26 -15.81 -5.99 -6.57
N GLU A 27 -16.12 -7.28 -6.77
CA GLU A 27 -17.44 -7.74 -7.22
C GLU A 27 -18.54 -7.55 -6.15
N GLU A 28 -18.16 -7.24 -4.90
CA GLU A 28 -19.07 -7.02 -3.76
C GLU A 28 -19.24 -5.54 -3.42
N PHE A 29 -18.71 -4.62 -4.23
CA PHE A 29 -18.93 -3.19 -4.03
C PHE A 29 -20.43 -2.85 -4.00
N THR A 30 -20.81 -2.00 -3.05
CA THR A 30 -22.17 -1.51 -2.92
C THR A 30 -22.44 -0.35 -3.89
N ASP A 31 -23.70 0.05 -4.03
CA ASP A 31 -24.07 1.25 -4.81
C ASP A 31 -23.40 2.51 -4.26
N GLU A 32 -23.21 2.60 -2.94
CA GLU A 32 -22.51 3.71 -2.28
C GLU A 32 -21.02 3.72 -2.65
N HIS A 33 -20.37 2.54 -2.65
CA HIS A 33 -18.99 2.38 -3.13
C HIS A 33 -18.85 2.83 -4.58
N HIS A 34 -19.78 2.43 -5.46
CA HIS A 34 -19.76 2.86 -6.85
C HIS A 34 -19.99 4.36 -7.02
N MET A 35 -20.90 4.95 -6.22
CA MET A 35 -21.21 6.38 -6.28
C MET A 35 -20.00 7.24 -5.91
N ILE A 36 -19.32 6.94 -4.79
CA ILE A 36 -18.15 7.71 -4.36
C ILE A 36 -16.96 7.51 -5.31
N ALA A 37 -16.77 6.31 -5.83
CA ALA A 37 -15.78 6.04 -6.87
C ALA A 37 -16.04 6.88 -8.14
N HIS A 38 -17.30 6.94 -8.58
CA HIS A 38 -17.70 7.76 -9.72
C HIS A 38 -17.46 9.26 -9.48
N THR A 39 -17.78 9.76 -8.28
CA THR A 39 -17.51 11.15 -7.88
C THR A 39 -16.02 11.46 -7.93
N ALA A 40 -15.18 10.61 -7.33
CA ALA A 40 -13.72 10.79 -7.35
C ALA A 40 -13.17 10.75 -8.78
N LYS A 41 -13.58 9.77 -9.59
CA LYS A 41 -13.18 9.66 -11.00
C LYS A 41 -13.55 10.91 -11.80
N ASN A 42 -14.78 11.37 -11.71
CA ASN A 42 -15.26 12.54 -12.43
C ASN A 42 -14.51 13.80 -12.02
N PHE A 43 -14.28 13.98 -10.72
CA PHE A 43 -13.52 15.12 -10.22
C PHE A 43 -12.10 15.12 -10.80
N ILE A 44 -11.41 13.99 -10.75
CA ILE A 44 -10.04 13.89 -11.28
C ILE A 44 -10.01 14.16 -12.79
N GLN A 45 -10.92 13.57 -13.56
CA GLN A 45 -10.95 13.72 -15.01
C GLN A 45 -11.36 15.13 -15.48
N LYS A 46 -12.30 15.78 -14.79
CA LYS A 46 -12.88 17.06 -15.23
C LYS A 46 -12.24 18.28 -14.58
N GLU A 47 -11.82 18.16 -13.32
CA GLU A 47 -11.30 19.29 -12.55
C GLU A 47 -9.78 19.25 -12.37
N VAL A 48 -9.13 18.08 -12.42
CA VAL A 48 -7.67 17.97 -12.16
C VAL A 48 -6.87 17.76 -13.43
N HIS A 49 -7.19 16.76 -14.24
CA HIS A 49 -6.46 16.42 -15.47
C HIS A 49 -6.26 17.59 -16.44
N PRO A 50 -7.26 18.47 -16.69
CA PRO A 50 -7.07 19.63 -17.58
C PRO A 50 -5.98 20.59 -17.11
N TRP A 51 -5.66 20.58 -15.81
CA TRP A 51 -4.70 21.48 -15.17
C TRP A 51 -3.35 20.83 -14.88
N ASN A 52 -3.14 19.56 -15.25
CA ASN A 52 -1.93 18.81 -14.90
C ASN A 52 -0.63 19.53 -15.31
N LYS A 53 -0.63 20.25 -16.44
CA LYS A 53 0.54 21.03 -16.88
C LYS A 53 0.90 22.17 -15.93
N GLU A 54 -0.09 22.89 -15.41
CA GLU A 54 0.13 24.00 -14.47
C GLU A 54 0.46 23.47 -13.07
N ILE A 55 -0.16 22.35 -12.68
CA ILE A 55 0.21 21.59 -11.47
C ILE A 55 1.69 21.18 -11.53
N GLU A 56 2.16 20.58 -12.63
CA GLU A 56 3.58 20.20 -12.82
C GLU A 56 4.55 21.38 -12.83
N LYS A 57 4.07 22.59 -13.15
CA LYS A 57 4.84 23.85 -13.02
C LYS A 57 4.80 24.44 -11.62
N GLN A 58 4.27 23.72 -10.63
CA GLN A 58 4.22 24.11 -9.23
C GLN A 58 3.27 25.29 -8.95
N ASP A 59 2.14 25.38 -9.67
CA ASP A 59 1.05 26.27 -9.28
C ASP A 59 0.32 25.72 -8.04
N PHE A 60 0.88 26.00 -6.86
CA PHE A 60 0.33 25.52 -5.60
C PHE A 60 -0.98 26.21 -5.18
N ALA A 61 -1.22 27.44 -5.66
CA ALA A 61 -2.50 28.10 -5.44
C ALA A 61 -3.63 27.33 -6.14
N LEU A 62 -3.36 26.87 -7.37
CA LEU A 62 -4.26 25.98 -8.09
C LEU A 62 -4.46 24.65 -7.36
N VAL A 63 -3.39 23.98 -6.90
CA VAL A 63 -3.50 22.74 -6.12
C VAL A 63 -4.37 22.93 -4.87
N LYS A 64 -4.16 24.00 -4.10
CA LYS A 64 -4.99 24.33 -2.93
C LYS A 64 -6.45 24.53 -3.33
N SER A 65 -6.72 25.28 -4.42
CA SER A 65 -8.10 25.49 -4.90
C SER A 65 -8.80 24.19 -5.31
N LEU A 66 -8.06 23.24 -5.90
CA LEU A 66 -8.58 21.94 -6.26
C LEU A 66 -8.87 21.09 -5.02
N LEU A 67 -8.03 21.16 -3.99
CA LEU A 67 -8.32 20.51 -2.70
C LEU A 67 -9.60 21.07 -2.07
N THR A 68 -9.79 22.40 -2.04
CA THR A 68 -11.03 23.00 -1.54
C THR A 68 -12.25 22.50 -2.32
N LYS A 69 -12.19 22.47 -3.66
CA LYS A 69 -13.27 21.89 -4.49
C LYS A 69 -13.51 20.40 -4.18
N ALA A 70 -12.47 19.63 -3.89
CA ALA A 70 -12.61 18.25 -3.48
C ALA A 70 -13.29 18.13 -2.10
N GLY A 71 -13.05 19.09 -1.19
CA GLY A 71 -13.75 19.24 0.08
C GLY A 71 -15.25 19.46 -0.09
N ASP A 72 -15.66 20.32 -1.02
CA ASP A 72 -17.08 20.56 -1.35
C ASP A 72 -17.81 19.29 -1.82
N LEU A 73 -17.07 18.34 -2.40
CA LEU A 73 -17.58 17.04 -2.86
C LEU A 73 -17.46 15.93 -1.79
N GLY A 74 -16.94 16.25 -0.60
CA GLY A 74 -16.70 15.30 0.47
C GLY A 74 -15.48 14.39 0.27
N LEU A 75 -14.67 14.63 -0.76
CA LEU A 75 -13.48 13.81 -1.08
C LEU A 75 -12.31 14.06 -0.13
N LEU A 76 -12.34 15.10 0.70
CA LEU A 76 -11.40 15.28 1.83
C LEU A 76 -11.97 14.77 3.16
N ALA A 77 -13.28 14.56 3.22
CA ALA A 77 -14.07 14.30 4.42
C ALA A 77 -14.34 12.80 4.67
N HIS A 78 -14.01 11.92 3.71
CA HIS A 78 -14.43 10.53 3.71
C HIS A 78 -13.99 9.71 4.94
N SER A 79 -12.85 10.02 5.56
CA SER A 79 -12.34 9.31 6.76
C SER A 79 -12.49 10.10 8.05
N ILE A 80 -13.27 11.18 8.05
CA ILE A 80 -13.57 11.98 9.23
C ILE A 80 -14.96 11.58 9.73
N PRO A 81 -15.17 11.41 11.05
CA PRO A 81 -16.50 11.14 11.60
C PRO A 81 -17.53 12.20 11.26
N GLU A 82 -18.78 11.81 11.03
CA GLU A 82 -19.88 12.74 10.71
C GLU A 82 -20.05 13.85 11.76
N LYS A 83 -19.91 13.51 13.05
CA LYS A 83 -20.00 14.48 14.16
C LYS A 83 -18.98 15.62 14.08
N TYR A 84 -17.93 15.48 13.27
CA TYR A 84 -16.91 16.50 13.04
C TYR A 84 -16.93 17.04 11.60
N GLY A 85 -18.08 16.97 10.92
CA GLY A 85 -18.27 17.48 9.56
C GLY A 85 -17.70 16.56 8.47
N GLY A 86 -17.40 15.31 8.81
CA GLY A 86 -16.95 14.30 7.88
C GLY A 86 -18.09 13.47 7.27
N LEU A 87 -17.74 12.37 6.59
CA LEU A 87 -18.71 11.42 6.03
C LEU A 87 -18.69 10.04 6.70
N GLY A 88 -17.73 9.75 7.58
CA GLY A 88 -17.65 8.48 8.32
C GLY A 88 -17.59 7.23 7.44
N LEU A 89 -17.03 7.31 6.22
CA LEU A 89 -17.07 6.23 5.26
C LEU A 89 -16.04 5.14 5.56
N ASP A 90 -16.36 3.93 5.12
CA ASP A 90 -15.55 2.73 5.35
C ASP A 90 -14.18 2.77 4.67
N LYS A 91 -13.29 1.84 5.06
CA LYS A 91 -11.94 1.73 4.46
C LYS A 91 -11.98 1.23 3.01
N ILE A 92 -13.06 0.57 2.57
CA ILE A 92 -13.27 0.23 1.17
C ILE A 92 -13.39 1.50 0.32
N THR A 93 -14.23 2.44 0.76
CA THR A 93 -14.41 3.76 0.16
C THR A 93 -13.12 4.56 0.14
N LYS A 94 -12.35 4.55 1.25
CA LYS A 94 -11.01 5.16 1.28
C LYS A 94 -10.11 4.56 0.20
N GLY A 95 -10.16 3.24 0.00
CA GLY A 95 -9.46 2.53 -1.06
C GLY A 95 -9.86 3.01 -2.45
N LEU A 96 -11.16 3.13 -2.72
CA LEU A 96 -11.72 3.57 -4.01
C LEU A 96 -11.37 5.01 -4.36
N VAL A 97 -11.44 5.93 -3.39
CA VAL A 97 -10.97 7.31 -3.59
C VAL A 97 -9.47 7.29 -3.92
N GLY A 98 -8.68 6.54 -3.14
CA GLY A 98 -7.24 6.34 -3.38
C GLY A 98 -6.92 5.83 -4.78
N GLU A 99 -7.67 4.84 -5.27
CA GLU A 99 -7.54 4.30 -6.62
C GLU A 99 -7.67 5.40 -7.68
N HIS A 100 -8.73 6.21 -7.62
CA HIS A 100 -8.94 7.24 -8.64
C HIS A 100 -7.95 8.39 -8.57
N LEU A 101 -7.41 8.70 -7.38
CA LEU A 101 -6.30 9.65 -7.24
C LEU A 101 -5.05 9.20 -7.97
N GLY A 102 -4.81 7.90 -8.19
CA GLY A 102 -3.58 7.38 -8.79
C GLY A 102 -3.22 7.98 -10.16
N SER A 103 -4.21 8.48 -10.90
CA SER A 103 -4.00 9.12 -12.20
C SER A 103 -3.67 10.62 -12.15
N ALA A 104 -3.54 11.21 -10.96
CA ALA A 104 -3.49 12.66 -10.76
C ALA A 104 -2.11 13.23 -10.39
N GLY A 105 -1.03 12.47 -10.61
CA GLY A 105 0.35 12.94 -10.44
C GLY A 105 0.60 13.64 -9.09
N GLY A 106 1.18 14.84 -9.12
CA GLY A 106 1.45 15.63 -7.91
C GLY A 106 0.22 15.96 -7.05
N TYR A 107 -0.96 16.15 -7.65
CA TYR A 107 -2.21 16.38 -6.91
C TYR A 107 -2.60 15.17 -6.06
N SER A 108 -2.39 13.96 -6.57
CA SER A 108 -2.64 12.71 -5.84
C SER A 108 -1.89 12.66 -4.51
N VAL A 109 -0.62 13.08 -4.52
CA VAL A 109 0.25 13.10 -3.33
C VAL A 109 -0.23 14.16 -2.34
N ALA A 110 -0.62 15.34 -2.84
CA ALA A 110 -1.13 16.42 -1.99
C ALA A 110 -2.43 16.04 -1.27
N HIS A 111 -3.38 15.45 -2.01
CA HIS A 111 -4.64 14.95 -1.49
C HIS A 111 -4.42 13.79 -0.50
N SER A 112 -3.64 12.77 -0.87
CA SER A 112 -3.39 11.60 -0.03
C SER A 112 -2.68 11.97 1.27
N ASN A 113 -1.72 12.90 1.23
CA ASN A 113 -1.07 13.40 2.44
C ASN A 113 -2.09 14.05 3.38
N HIS A 114 -2.94 14.93 2.84
CA HIS A 114 -3.94 15.62 3.63
C HIS A 114 -4.97 14.66 4.25
N THR A 115 -5.56 13.76 3.47
CA THR A 115 -6.62 12.83 3.93
C THR A 115 -6.12 11.61 4.72
N CYS A 116 -4.79 11.45 4.81
CA CYS A 116 -4.18 10.35 5.55
C CYS A 116 -3.29 10.90 6.67
N ILE A 117 -1.98 11.00 6.44
CA ILE A 117 -1.00 11.24 7.48
C ILE A 117 -1.14 12.60 8.18
N ALA A 118 -1.75 13.61 7.54
CA ALA A 118 -1.98 14.90 8.18
C ALA A 118 -3.28 14.97 9.02
N THR A 119 -4.33 14.25 8.63
CA THR A 119 -5.66 14.35 9.27
C THR A 119 -5.94 13.21 10.25
N LEU A 120 -5.51 12.00 9.93
CA LEU A 120 -5.76 10.81 10.76
C LEU A 120 -5.13 10.87 12.16
N PRO A 121 -3.96 11.50 12.38
CA PRO A 121 -3.46 11.70 13.74
C PRO A 121 -4.46 12.42 14.66
N ILE A 122 -5.12 13.48 14.16
CA ILE A 122 -6.13 14.22 14.92
C ILE A 122 -7.41 13.39 15.05
N THR A 123 -7.81 12.70 13.98
CA THR A 123 -9.02 11.86 13.96
C THR A 123 -8.96 10.77 15.04
N TYR A 124 -7.82 10.10 15.16
CA TYR A 124 -7.65 8.97 16.06
C TYR A 124 -7.15 9.36 17.46
N PHE A 125 -6.24 10.32 17.57
CA PHE A 125 -5.55 10.63 18.83
C PHE A 125 -5.80 12.04 19.37
N GLY A 126 -6.63 12.82 18.67
CA GLY A 126 -6.99 14.17 19.09
C GLY A 126 -7.84 14.18 20.36
N THR A 127 -7.66 15.20 21.19
CA THR A 127 -8.62 15.50 22.26
C THR A 127 -9.95 15.97 21.66
N GLN A 128 -11.02 15.99 22.46
CA GLN A 128 -12.33 16.48 22.00
C GLN A 128 -12.24 17.89 21.37
N TRP A 129 -11.54 18.81 22.05
CA TRP A 129 -11.35 20.17 21.55
C TRP A 129 -10.58 20.20 20.21
N GLN A 130 -9.50 19.41 20.09
CA GLN A 130 -8.73 19.34 18.86
C GLN A 130 -9.59 18.82 17.70
N LYS A 131 -10.39 17.77 17.96
CA LYS A 131 -11.28 17.18 16.94
C LYS A 131 -12.35 18.19 16.49
N GLU A 132 -13.04 18.83 17.43
CA GLU A 132 -14.06 19.85 17.13
C GLU A 132 -13.50 21.07 16.40
N TYR A 133 -12.27 21.49 16.72
CA TYR A 133 -11.67 22.67 16.10
C TYR A 133 -11.06 22.40 14.72
N TYR A 134 -10.30 21.31 14.56
CA TYR A 134 -9.52 21.07 13.34
C TYR A 134 -10.26 20.24 12.29
N LEU A 135 -10.96 19.17 12.69
CA LEU A 135 -11.50 18.22 11.72
C LEU A 135 -12.54 18.83 10.76
N PRO A 136 -13.47 19.72 11.19
CA PRO A 136 -14.38 20.36 10.23
C PRO A 136 -13.65 21.20 9.17
N LYS A 137 -12.55 21.87 9.55
CA LYS A 137 -11.75 22.69 8.63
C LYS A 137 -10.92 21.84 7.68
N LEU A 138 -10.41 20.70 8.16
CA LEU A 138 -9.70 19.73 7.33
C LEU A 138 -10.67 19.06 6.35
N ALA A 139 -11.87 18.69 6.80
CA ALA A 139 -12.91 18.06 5.99
C ALA A 139 -13.34 18.94 4.80
N SER A 140 -13.48 20.26 5.03
CA SER A 140 -13.87 21.22 3.99
C SER A 140 -12.72 21.67 3.08
N GLY A 141 -11.47 21.43 3.49
CA GLY A 141 -10.29 22.00 2.84
C GLY A 141 -10.07 23.49 3.12
N GLU A 142 -10.76 24.06 4.13
CA GLU A 142 -10.43 25.38 4.71
C GLU A 142 -8.99 25.34 5.25
N PHE A 143 -8.67 24.27 5.98
CA PHE A 143 -7.31 23.95 6.41
C PHE A 143 -6.76 22.80 5.56
N ILE A 144 -5.56 22.97 5.05
CA ILE A 144 -4.75 21.90 4.47
C ILE A 144 -3.68 21.46 5.47
N GLY A 145 -3.40 20.16 5.48
CA GLY A 145 -2.53 19.54 6.48
C GLY A 145 -1.22 19.05 5.87
N ALA A 146 -0.17 19.06 6.68
CA ALA A 146 1.15 18.48 6.42
C ALA A 146 1.60 17.58 7.59
N TYR A 147 2.52 16.66 7.29
CA TYR A 147 3.05 15.69 8.27
C TYR A 147 4.58 15.81 8.39
N CYS A 148 5.06 16.10 9.60
CA CYS A 148 6.42 16.55 9.90
C CYS A 148 7.18 15.56 10.79
N LEU A 149 7.64 14.46 10.18
CA LEU A 149 8.39 13.40 10.86
C LEU A 149 9.89 13.41 10.52
N THR A 150 10.21 13.32 9.24
CA THR A 150 11.58 13.13 8.72
C THR A 150 12.50 14.33 9.00
N GLU A 151 13.77 14.04 9.29
CA GLU A 151 14.84 15.03 9.48
C GLU A 151 16.09 14.63 8.67
N PRO A 152 17.09 15.52 8.51
CA PRO A 152 18.33 15.18 7.78
C PRO A 152 19.04 13.94 8.31
N THR A 153 18.95 13.67 9.60
CA THR A 153 19.61 12.52 10.26
C THR A 153 18.67 11.37 10.60
N SER A 154 17.38 11.46 10.26
CA SER A 154 16.37 10.46 10.64
C SER A 154 15.28 10.31 9.57
N GLY A 155 15.45 9.30 8.71
CA GLY A 155 14.47 8.83 7.72
C GLY A 155 13.79 7.54 8.20
N SER A 156 14.33 6.38 7.81
CA SER A 156 13.83 5.07 8.25
C SER A 156 13.87 4.89 9.78
N ASP A 157 14.89 5.44 10.44
CA ASP A 157 14.97 5.51 11.90
C ASP A 157 14.29 6.79 12.43
N ALA A 158 12.96 6.87 12.24
CA ALA A 158 12.19 8.09 12.49
C ALA A 158 12.16 8.50 13.99
N LEU A 159 12.33 7.55 14.92
CA LEU A 159 12.31 7.82 16.35
C LEU A 159 13.60 8.50 16.86
N SER A 160 14.65 8.49 16.05
CA SER A 160 15.91 9.18 16.32
C SER A 160 15.90 10.67 15.99
N ALA A 161 14.71 11.26 15.75
CA ALA A 161 14.52 12.69 15.57
C ALA A 161 15.23 13.53 16.66
N LYS A 162 15.76 14.68 16.24
CA LYS A 162 16.53 15.63 17.05
C LYS A 162 15.82 16.95 17.30
N THR A 163 14.71 17.24 16.60
CA THR A 163 13.86 18.39 16.93
C THR A 163 13.42 18.28 18.38
N THR A 164 13.61 19.34 19.16
CA THR A 164 13.30 19.38 20.59
C THR A 164 12.05 20.20 20.85
N ALA A 165 11.41 19.94 21.99
CA ALA A 165 10.35 20.76 22.56
C ALA A 165 10.65 20.97 24.04
N LYS A 166 10.53 22.20 24.54
CA LYS A 166 10.68 22.52 25.96
C LYS A 166 9.52 23.39 26.42
N LEU A 167 8.89 23.04 27.53
CA LEU A 167 7.83 23.87 28.11
C LEU A 167 8.43 25.22 28.58
N ASN A 168 7.77 26.33 28.26
CA ASN A 168 8.16 27.65 28.74
C ASN A 168 7.94 27.78 30.26
N GLU A 169 8.52 28.83 30.86
CA GLU A 169 8.47 29.04 32.32
C GLU A 169 7.04 29.19 32.83
N GLU A 170 6.15 29.78 32.03
CA GLU A 170 4.74 29.98 32.35
C GLU A 170 3.89 28.71 32.20
N GLY A 171 4.42 27.65 31.58
CA GLY A 171 3.70 26.39 31.37
C GLY A 171 2.57 26.47 30.33
N THR A 172 2.60 27.46 29.44
CA THR A 172 1.54 27.73 28.45
C THR A 172 1.87 27.23 27.05
N HIS A 173 3.15 27.15 26.70
CA HIS A 173 3.63 26.79 25.37
C HIS A 173 4.84 25.86 25.43
N TYR A 174 4.95 24.96 24.46
CA TYR A 174 6.18 24.27 24.12
C TYR A 174 6.95 25.08 23.08
N MET A 175 8.23 25.31 23.34
CA MET A 175 9.18 25.96 22.44
C MET A 175 9.86 24.88 21.58
N LEU A 176 9.48 24.80 20.31
CA LEU A 176 10.05 23.83 19.38
C LEU A 176 11.29 24.39 18.68
N ASN A 177 12.35 23.58 18.58
CA ASN A 177 13.59 23.92 17.88
C ASN A 177 14.10 22.76 17.04
N GLY A 178 14.35 23.01 15.75
CA GLY A 178 14.87 21.99 14.83
C GLY A 178 14.43 22.20 13.39
N SER A 179 14.52 21.13 12.60
CA SER A 179 14.16 21.15 11.19
C SER A 179 13.57 19.83 10.73
N LYS A 180 12.62 19.91 9.82
CA LYS A 180 11.98 18.78 9.17
C LYS A 180 12.24 18.85 7.67
N LEU A 181 12.38 17.70 7.03
CA LEU A 181 12.71 17.59 5.61
C LEU A 181 11.62 16.88 4.84
N TYR A 182 11.52 17.24 3.56
CA TYR A 182 10.63 16.60 2.59
C TYR A 182 9.16 16.64 2.98
N ILE A 183 8.71 17.81 3.45
CA ILE A 183 7.36 17.97 3.99
C ILE A 183 6.39 18.27 2.85
N THR A 184 5.56 17.27 2.55
CA THR A 184 4.47 17.37 1.59
C THR A 184 3.47 18.45 2.00
N ASN A 185 2.97 19.22 1.02
CA ASN A 185 2.02 20.34 1.17
C ASN A 185 2.55 21.58 1.89
N ALA A 186 3.80 21.59 2.37
CA ALA A 186 4.30 22.62 3.27
C ALA A 186 4.07 24.07 2.78
N ALA A 187 4.21 24.34 1.48
CA ALA A 187 4.01 25.69 0.93
C ALA A 187 2.61 26.27 1.14
N PHE A 188 1.58 25.41 1.28
CA PHE A 188 0.18 25.82 1.32
C PHE A 188 -0.64 25.19 2.46
N SER A 189 0.00 24.39 3.33
CA SER A 189 -0.60 23.85 4.54
C SER A 189 -0.85 24.92 5.59
N ASP A 190 -1.96 24.76 6.31
CA ASP A 190 -2.37 25.59 7.43
C ASP A 190 -2.05 24.89 8.76
N THR A 191 -1.96 23.54 8.77
CA THR A 191 -1.58 22.74 9.93
C THR A 191 -0.47 21.73 9.64
N PHE A 192 0.36 21.45 10.64
CA PHE A 192 1.48 20.52 10.58
C PHE A 192 1.44 19.58 11.79
N ILE A 193 1.45 18.27 11.54
CA ILE A 193 1.64 17.27 12.60
C ILE A 193 3.15 17.09 12.82
N VAL A 194 3.70 17.75 13.84
CA VAL A 194 5.15 17.82 14.09
C VAL A 194 5.55 16.84 15.19
N TYR A 195 6.57 16.03 14.94
CA TYR A 195 7.18 15.17 15.96
C TYR A 195 8.43 15.81 16.53
N ALA A 196 8.51 15.91 17.85
CA ALA A 196 9.67 16.46 18.56
C ALA A 196 9.92 15.69 19.86
N LYS A 197 11.12 15.82 20.42
CA LYS A 197 11.47 15.24 21.72
C LYS A 197 11.32 16.27 22.82
N VAL A 198 10.33 16.07 23.69
CA VAL A 198 10.19 16.85 24.92
C VAL A 198 11.41 16.61 25.81
N ASP A 199 12.05 17.70 26.24
CA ASP A 199 13.30 17.70 27.01
C ASP A 199 14.41 16.85 26.34
N GLY A 200 14.41 16.81 25.01
CA GLY A 200 15.40 16.10 24.20
C GLY A 200 15.30 14.57 24.23
N THR A 201 14.34 13.99 24.96
CA THR A 201 14.23 12.52 25.11
C THR A 201 12.87 11.96 24.70
N SER A 202 11.78 12.65 25.04
CA SER A 202 10.43 12.08 24.97
C SER A 202 9.76 12.38 23.63
N PHE A 203 9.81 11.42 22.70
CA PHE A 203 9.25 11.53 21.35
C PHE A 203 7.72 11.72 21.38
N THR A 204 7.26 12.90 20.94
CA THR A 204 5.91 13.43 21.16
C THR A 204 5.41 14.10 19.87
N ALA A 205 4.10 14.07 19.63
CA ALA A 205 3.47 14.73 18.48
C ALA A 205 2.79 16.04 18.91
N PHE A 206 2.78 17.01 18.00
CA PHE A 206 2.19 18.33 18.19
C PHE A 206 1.40 18.74 16.94
N ILE A 207 0.30 19.47 17.12
CA ILE A 207 -0.39 20.17 16.04
C ILE A 207 0.17 21.59 15.99
N VAL A 208 0.91 21.94 14.95
CA VAL A 208 1.48 23.28 14.77
C VAL A 208 0.73 23.98 13.65
N GLU A 209 0.21 25.19 13.90
CA GLU A 209 -0.41 26.01 12.86
C GLU A 209 0.65 26.84 12.15
N LYS A 210 0.44 27.12 10.86
CA LYS A 210 1.38 27.87 10.01
C LYS A 210 1.76 29.25 10.58
N ASP A 211 0.83 29.90 11.26
CA ASP A 211 0.99 31.27 11.74
C ASP A 211 1.53 31.35 13.18
N PHE A 212 1.86 30.22 13.80
CA PHE A 212 2.51 30.23 15.11
C PHE A 212 3.92 30.88 14.99
N PRO A 213 4.31 31.77 15.92
CA PRO A 213 5.65 32.37 15.88
C PRO A 213 6.74 31.30 15.83
N GLY A 214 7.80 31.55 15.06
CA GLY A 214 9.00 30.70 15.01
C GLY A 214 8.97 29.53 14.02
N ILE A 215 7.92 29.37 13.20
CA ILE A 215 7.92 28.43 12.07
C ILE A 215 8.27 29.15 10.76
N THR A 216 9.14 28.55 9.94
CA THR A 216 9.45 29.05 8.59
C THR A 216 9.63 27.89 7.62
N LEU A 217 9.54 28.18 6.31
CA LEU A 217 9.66 27.20 5.24
C LEU A 217 10.95 27.43 4.45
N GLY A 218 11.58 26.33 4.02
CA GLY A 218 12.64 26.36 3.03
C GLY A 218 12.11 26.52 1.59
N PRO A 219 13.00 26.63 0.60
CA PRO A 219 12.61 26.59 -0.80
C PRO A 219 12.04 25.22 -1.20
N GLU A 220 11.34 25.19 -2.33
CA GLU A 220 10.83 23.95 -2.93
C GLU A 220 11.95 23.05 -3.45
N GLU A 221 11.83 21.76 -3.14
CA GLU A 221 12.77 20.73 -3.57
C GLU A 221 12.67 20.47 -5.09
N GLN A 222 13.83 20.33 -5.73
CA GLN A 222 13.93 19.99 -7.15
C GLN A 222 13.89 18.46 -7.33
N LYS A 223 12.68 17.94 -7.57
CA LYS A 223 12.39 16.50 -7.60
C LYS A 223 12.43 15.90 -9.01
N MET A 224 12.69 14.59 -9.07
CA MET A 224 12.59 13.78 -10.30
C MET A 224 11.17 13.76 -10.87
N GLY A 225 10.18 13.44 -10.02
CA GLY A 225 8.76 13.34 -10.34
C GLY A 225 7.90 14.01 -9.27
N ILE A 226 6.58 13.82 -9.37
CA ILE A 226 5.53 14.39 -8.53
C ILE A 226 5.75 15.89 -8.30
N LYS A 227 6.06 16.63 -9.37
CA LYS A 227 6.57 18.00 -9.26
C LYS A 227 5.50 18.94 -8.73
N GLY A 228 4.24 18.68 -9.08
CA GLY A 228 3.09 19.41 -8.54
C GLY A 228 2.75 19.14 -7.08
N SER A 229 3.47 18.24 -6.40
CA SER A 229 3.40 18.13 -4.94
C SER A 229 4.40 19.08 -4.31
N SER A 230 3.94 20.02 -3.46
CA SER A 230 4.84 20.88 -2.68
C SER A 230 5.68 20.01 -1.75
N THR A 231 6.97 20.29 -1.68
CA THR A 231 7.91 19.58 -0.81
C THR A 231 8.99 20.55 -0.37
N THR A 232 8.97 20.94 0.90
CA THR A 232 9.96 21.87 1.46
C THR A 232 10.56 21.32 2.75
N ALA A 233 11.67 21.91 3.17
CA ALA A 233 12.05 21.87 4.59
C ALA A 233 11.11 22.77 5.41
N VAL A 234 10.92 22.43 6.69
CA VAL A 234 10.22 23.24 7.68
C VAL A 234 11.15 23.46 8.86
N TYR A 235 11.35 24.71 9.27
CA TYR A 235 12.25 25.09 10.34
C TYR A 235 11.48 25.62 11.53
N PHE A 236 11.96 25.29 12.72
CA PHE A 236 11.42 25.73 13.99
C PHE A 236 12.54 26.42 14.77
N GLU A 237 12.38 27.71 15.02
CA GLU A 237 13.27 28.51 15.85
C GLU A 237 12.44 29.14 16.97
N ASN A 238 12.52 28.56 18.16
CA ASN A 238 11.67 28.90 19.30
C ASN A 238 10.19 28.98 18.90
N CYS A 239 9.71 27.97 18.17
CA CYS A 239 8.33 27.95 17.72
C CYS A 239 7.38 27.77 18.90
N GLU A 240 6.46 28.71 19.10
CA GLU A 240 5.53 28.76 20.23
C GLU A 240 4.29 27.89 19.97
N VAL A 241 4.25 26.69 20.57
CA VAL A 241 3.13 25.75 20.39
C VAL A 241 2.33 25.63 21.69
N PRO A 242 1.04 26.02 21.74
CA PRO A 242 0.24 25.95 22.95
C PRO A 242 0.20 24.54 23.56
N VAL A 243 0.14 24.40 24.88
CA VAL A 243 0.07 23.07 25.54
C VAL A 243 -1.13 22.24 25.08
N ARG A 244 -2.25 22.89 24.75
CA ARG A 244 -3.46 22.24 24.21
C ARG A 244 -3.27 21.61 22.83
N ASN A 245 -2.18 21.94 22.14
CA ASN A 245 -1.83 21.43 20.81
C ASN A 245 -0.91 20.20 20.88
N LEU A 246 -0.53 19.72 22.08
CA LEU A 246 0.07 18.41 22.24
C LEU A 246 -0.91 17.33 21.78
N LEU A 247 -0.47 16.43 20.91
CA LEU A 247 -1.31 15.36 20.36
C LEU A 247 -0.95 14.02 21.03
N GLY A 248 -1.92 13.40 21.69
CA GLY A 248 -1.72 12.19 22.49
C GLY A 248 -1.06 12.47 23.84
N GLU A 249 0.05 11.77 24.14
CA GLU A 249 0.77 11.86 25.41
C GLU A 249 2.27 12.11 25.19
N VAL A 250 2.91 12.81 26.13
CA VAL A 250 4.37 13.02 26.13
C VAL A 250 5.10 11.67 26.08
N GLY A 251 6.03 11.52 25.14
CA GLY A 251 6.83 10.30 24.95
C GLY A 251 6.10 9.16 24.24
N LYS A 252 4.82 9.34 23.89
CA LYS A 252 3.98 8.34 23.21
C LYS A 252 3.73 8.65 21.73
N GLY A 253 4.47 9.59 21.15
CA GLY A 253 4.34 9.95 19.73
C GLY A 253 4.60 8.78 18.77
N HIS A 254 5.38 7.77 19.19
CA HIS A 254 5.63 6.57 18.39
C HIS A 254 4.36 5.75 18.15
N HIS A 255 3.39 5.75 19.07
CA HIS A 255 2.10 5.12 18.85
C HIS A 255 1.35 5.83 17.72
N ILE A 256 1.38 7.16 17.66
CA ILE A 256 0.71 7.90 16.58
C ILE A 256 1.42 7.65 15.25
N ALA A 257 2.74 7.83 15.20
CA ALA A 257 3.52 7.70 13.98
C ALA A 257 3.40 6.31 13.35
N LEU A 258 3.63 5.24 14.12
CA LEU A 258 3.66 3.89 13.58
C LEU A 258 2.26 3.38 13.17
N ASN A 259 1.21 3.78 13.88
CA ASN A 259 -0.15 3.35 13.55
C ASN A 259 -0.71 4.07 12.32
N VAL A 260 -0.52 5.38 12.22
CA VAL A 260 -0.97 6.15 11.05
C VAL A 260 -0.17 5.74 9.80
N LEU A 261 1.10 5.36 9.96
CA LEU A 261 1.92 4.84 8.86
C LEU A 261 1.35 3.56 8.24
N ASN A 262 0.66 2.69 9.00
CA ASN A 262 0.00 1.52 8.42
C ASN A 262 -1.12 1.91 7.45
N LEU A 263 -1.90 2.94 7.79
CA LEU A 263 -2.92 3.49 6.89
C LEU A 263 -2.30 4.25 5.70
N GLY A 264 -1.16 4.90 5.91
CA GLY A 264 -0.34 5.49 4.82
C GLY A 264 0.10 4.45 3.80
N ARG A 265 0.65 3.32 4.27
CA ARG A 265 1.05 2.16 3.46
C ARG A 265 -0.13 1.58 2.65
N PHE A 266 -1.28 1.39 3.30
CA PHE A 266 -2.51 0.95 2.63
C PHE A 266 -2.95 1.94 1.55
N ASN A 267 -3.05 3.24 1.88
CA ASN A 267 -3.47 4.27 0.92
C ASN A 267 -2.56 4.36 -0.29
N LEU A 268 -1.25 4.24 -0.07
CA LEU A 268 -0.28 4.22 -1.15
C LEU A 268 -0.46 2.99 -2.06
N GLY A 269 -0.79 1.83 -1.49
CA GLY A 269 -1.21 0.65 -2.25
C GLY A 269 -2.38 0.95 -3.20
N SER A 270 -3.44 1.60 -2.70
CA SER A 270 -4.59 2.01 -3.53
C SER A 270 -4.20 2.97 -4.64
N ALA A 271 -3.43 4.01 -4.34
CA ALA A 271 -3.00 5.00 -5.32
C ALA A 271 -2.11 4.37 -6.42
N THR A 272 -1.18 3.49 -6.04
CA THR A 272 -0.29 2.82 -7.00
C THR A 272 -1.02 1.79 -7.86
N MET A 273 -2.00 1.08 -7.31
CA MET A 273 -2.91 0.21 -8.06
C MET A 273 -3.70 1.02 -9.11
N GLY A 274 -4.29 2.14 -8.71
CA GLY A 274 -5.03 3.02 -9.62
C GLY A 274 -4.14 3.66 -10.71
N ALA A 275 -2.94 4.09 -10.34
CA ALA A 275 -1.92 4.57 -11.28
C ALA A 275 -1.51 3.48 -12.27
N SER A 276 -1.48 2.21 -11.85
CA SER A 276 -1.18 1.07 -12.73
C SER A 276 -2.29 0.88 -13.77
N LYS A 277 -3.57 0.94 -13.35
CA LYS A 277 -4.72 0.90 -14.28
C LYS A 277 -4.68 2.07 -15.28
N PHE A 278 -4.31 3.28 -14.81
CA PHE A 278 -4.16 4.44 -15.68
C PHE A 278 -3.00 4.28 -16.68
N SER A 279 -1.84 3.80 -16.23
CA SER A 279 -0.68 3.51 -17.08
C SER A 279 -1.05 2.51 -18.19
N MET A 280 -1.76 1.45 -17.80
CA MET A 280 -2.29 0.44 -18.72
C MET A 280 -3.24 1.05 -19.75
N LYS A 281 -4.15 1.94 -19.33
CA LYS A 281 -5.05 2.65 -20.25
C LYS A 281 -4.28 3.46 -21.30
N LEU A 282 -3.27 4.23 -20.88
CA LEU A 282 -2.41 4.98 -21.79
C LEU A 282 -1.72 4.06 -22.81
N ALA A 283 -1.20 2.91 -22.35
CA ALA A 283 -0.55 1.94 -23.21
C ALA A 283 -1.51 1.30 -24.23
N ILE A 284 -2.72 0.90 -23.80
CA ILE A 284 -3.73 0.32 -24.69
C ILE A 284 -4.13 1.33 -25.77
N ASP A 285 -4.45 2.57 -25.38
CA ASP A 285 -4.85 3.62 -26.32
C ASP A 285 -3.78 3.85 -27.38
N TYR A 286 -2.53 4.02 -26.94
CA TYR A 286 -1.42 4.27 -27.85
C TYR A 286 -1.12 3.06 -28.76
N THR A 287 -1.11 1.85 -28.21
CA THR A 287 -0.75 0.65 -28.98
C THR A 287 -1.78 0.29 -30.03
N LYS A 288 -3.07 0.61 -29.80
CA LYS A 288 -4.13 0.42 -30.80
C LYS A 288 -3.98 1.37 -31.98
N GLU A 289 -3.69 2.65 -31.71
CA GLU A 289 -3.57 3.67 -32.76
C GLU A 289 -2.24 3.57 -33.54
N ARG A 290 -1.15 3.25 -32.84
CA ARG A 290 0.19 3.22 -33.44
C ARG A 290 0.33 2.05 -34.41
N LYS A 291 0.67 2.35 -35.67
CA LYS A 291 0.94 1.35 -36.71
C LYS A 291 2.43 1.24 -37.03
N GLN A 292 2.94 0.02 -37.12
CA GLN A 292 4.27 -0.32 -37.64
C GLN A 292 4.18 -1.62 -38.44
N PHE A 293 5.05 -1.79 -39.43
CA PHE A 293 5.05 -2.98 -40.29
C PHE A 293 3.66 -3.30 -40.89
N GLY A 294 2.86 -2.26 -41.20
CA GLY A 294 1.56 -2.39 -41.84
C GLY A 294 0.37 -2.73 -40.93
N LYS A 295 0.55 -2.90 -39.62
CA LYS A 295 -0.54 -3.22 -38.68
C LYS A 295 -0.44 -2.48 -37.35
N SER A 296 -1.49 -2.54 -36.52
CA SER A 296 -1.47 -1.96 -35.17
C SER A 296 -0.44 -2.68 -34.31
N ILE A 297 0.31 -1.95 -33.47
CA ILE A 297 1.30 -2.59 -32.61
C ILE A 297 0.63 -3.43 -31.50
N ALA A 298 -0.63 -3.18 -31.17
CA ALA A 298 -1.45 -4.04 -30.31
C ALA A 298 -1.59 -5.48 -30.85
N GLU A 299 -1.43 -5.69 -32.16
CA GLU A 299 -1.49 -7.01 -32.81
C GLU A 299 -0.16 -7.79 -32.75
N PHE A 300 0.91 -7.20 -32.21
CA PHE A 300 2.18 -7.92 -32.03
C PHE A 300 2.14 -8.80 -30.79
N THR A 301 2.60 -10.04 -30.92
CA THR A 301 2.61 -11.01 -29.82
C THR A 301 3.46 -10.55 -28.63
N ALA A 302 4.57 -9.85 -28.87
CA ALA A 302 5.39 -9.26 -27.81
C ALA A 302 4.67 -8.13 -27.06
N THR A 303 3.81 -7.36 -27.74
CA THR A 303 2.94 -6.36 -27.10
C THR A 303 1.86 -7.05 -26.26
N LYS A 304 1.22 -8.09 -26.81
CA LYS A 304 0.23 -8.89 -26.08
C LYS A 304 0.82 -9.53 -24.81
N GLU A 305 2.06 -10.03 -24.86
CA GLU A 305 2.73 -10.59 -23.69
C GLU A 305 2.87 -9.55 -22.56
N LYS A 306 3.32 -8.33 -22.88
CA LYS A 306 3.41 -7.22 -21.91
C LYS A 306 2.05 -6.83 -21.35
N VAL A 307 1.02 -6.76 -22.19
CA VAL A 307 -0.36 -6.47 -21.78
C VAL A 307 -0.89 -7.56 -20.85
N GLY A 308 -0.64 -8.84 -21.15
CA GLY A 308 -0.97 -9.97 -20.28
C GLY A 308 -0.30 -9.88 -18.92
N ASP A 309 1.03 -9.66 -18.89
CA ASP A 309 1.83 -9.49 -17.67
C ASP A 309 1.35 -8.32 -16.79
N MET A 310 1.06 -7.17 -17.41
CA MET A 310 0.53 -6.02 -16.68
C MET A 310 -0.85 -6.32 -16.10
N THR A 311 -1.72 -7.00 -16.85
CA THR A 311 -3.07 -7.35 -16.42
C THR A 311 -3.06 -8.29 -15.21
N THR A 312 -2.25 -9.35 -15.24
CA THR A 312 -2.16 -10.31 -14.13
C THR A 312 -1.65 -9.66 -12.84
N ARG A 313 -0.65 -8.78 -12.96
CA ARG A 313 -0.09 -8.07 -11.81
C ARG A 313 -1.07 -7.05 -11.23
N ILE A 314 -1.79 -6.30 -12.08
CA ILE A 314 -2.84 -5.37 -11.63
C ILE A 314 -3.98 -6.14 -10.94
N TYR A 315 -4.39 -7.28 -11.47
CA TYR A 315 -5.45 -8.11 -10.86
C TYR A 315 -5.08 -8.58 -9.45
N ALA A 316 -3.84 -9.03 -9.26
CA ALA A 316 -3.35 -9.43 -7.94
C ALA A 316 -3.28 -8.24 -6.97
N ALA A 317 -2.77 -7.08 -7.44
CA ALA A 317 -2.71 -5.85 -6.65
C ALA A 317 -4.11 -5.38 -6.22
N GLU A 318 -5.09 -5.44 -7.11
CA GLU A 318 -6.48 -5.10 -6.82
C GLU A 318 -7.11 -6.06 -5.82
N SER A 319 -6.89 -7.36 -6.00
CA SER A 319 -7.47 -8.39 -5.13
C SER A 319 -6.94 -8.26 -3.70
N LEU A 320 -5.62 -8.08 -3.51
CA LEU A 320 -5.03 -7.95 -2.18
C LEU A 320 -5.37 -6.60 -1.52
N GLN A 321 -5.55 -5.54 -2.31
CA GLN A 321 -5.85 -4.21 -1.79
C GLN A 321 -7.23 -4.18 -1.15
N TYR A 322 -8.25 -4.69 -1.85
CA TYR A 322 -9.63 -4.69 -1.35
C TYR A 322 -9.88 -5.75 -0.29
N ARG A 323 -9.14 -6.88 -0.32
CA ARG A 323 -9.06 -7.79 0.83
C ARG A 323 -8.54 -7.08 2.09
N THR A 324 -7.48 -6.28 1.95
CA THR A 324 -6.91 -5.54 3.09
C THR A 324 -7.84 -4.44 3.57
N ALA A 325 -8.58 -3.80 2.66
CA ALA A 325 -9.56 -2.76 2.99
C ALA A 325 -10.64 -3.29 3.94
N SER A 326 -11.20 -4.47 3.69
CA SER A 326 -12.22 -5.05 4.58
C SER A 326 -11.64 -5.46 5.93
N LEU A 327 -10.43 -6.02 5.95
CA LEU A 327 -9.75 -6.34 7.22
C LEU A 327 -9.56 -5.07 8.06
N LEU A 328 -9.10 -3.97 7.45
CA LEU A 328 -8.96 -2.69 8.14
C LEU A 328 -10.30 -2.14 8.62
N GLU A 329 -11.38 -2.29 7.84
CA GLU A 329 -12.72 -1.90 8.28
C GLU A 329 -13.18 -2.72 9.48
N ASP A 330 -13.04 -4.05 9.46
CA ASP A 330 -13.37 -4.91 10.59
C ASP A 330 -12.61 -4.55 11.88
N ALA A 331 -11.37 -4.07 11.76
CA ALA A 331 -10.58 -3.63 12.91
C ALA A 331 -10.88 -2.20 13.37
N LEU A 332 -11.28 -1.29 12.48
CA LEU A 332 -11.24 0.15 12.73
C LEU A 332 -12.57 0.90 12.52
N GLY A 333 -13.59 0.27 11.93
CA GLY A 333 -14.87 0.91 11.60
C GLY A 333 -15.49 1.63 12.81
N ASP A 334 -15.58 0.94 13.95
CA ASP A 334 -16.15 1.49 15.18
C ASP A 334 -15.12 2.26 16.05
N MET A 335 -13.85 2.28 15.65
CA MET A 335 -12.77 2.75 16.52
C MET A 335 -12.58 4.27 16.50
N GLU A 336 -13.18 4.99 15.55
CA GLU A 336 -13.08 6.45 15.45
C GLU A 336 -13.74 7.20 16.61
N HIS A 337 -14.63 6.54 17.34
CA HIS A 337 -15.27 7.07 18.55
C HIS A 337 -14.60 6.59 19.84
N SER A 338 -13.60 5.72 19.75
CA SER A 338 -12.94 5.16 20.93
C SER A 338 -12.03 6.19 21.59
N GLU A 339 -12.16 6.31 22.92
CA GLU A 339 -11.22 7.07 23.76
C GLU A 339 -10.11 6.18 24.34
N ASP A 340 -10.16 4.85 24.11
CA ASP A 340 -9.10 3.93 24.53
C ASP A 340 -7.98 3.91 23.48
N HIS A 341 -7.03 4.84 23.63
CA HIS A 341 -5.87 4.96 22.76
C HIS A 341 -5.01 3.68 22.71
N ARG A 342 -5.03 2.83 23.76
CA ARG A 342 -4.26 1.57 23.77
C ARG A 342 -4.94 0.51 22.92
N LEU A 343 -6.26 0.38 23.05
CA LEU A 343 -7.04 -0.51 22.19
C LEU A 343 -6.95 -0.07 20.73
N LEU A 344 -7.07 1.23 20.47
CA LEU A 344 -6.93 1.82 19.14
C LEU A 344 -5.57 1.52 18.52
N ALA A 345 -4.48 1.79 19.24
CA ALA A 345 -3.13 1.46 18.79
C ALA A 345 -2.96 -0.04 18.54
N LYS A 346 -3.58 -0.91 19.34
CA LYS A 346 -3.54 -2.36 19.11
C LYS A 346 -4.27 -2.75 17.82
N ARG A 347 -5.48 -2.22 17.59
CA ARG A 347 -6.31 -2.49 16.41
C ARG A 347 -5.66 -2.00 15.12
N MET A 348 -5.08 -0.80 15.14
CA MET A 348 -4.36 -0.22 14.00
C MET A 348 -3.06 -0.97 13.66
N MET A 349 -2.47 -1.69 14.62
CA MET A 349 -1.30 -2.55 14.37
C MET A 349 -1.67 -3.96 13.87
N GLU A 350 -2.91 -4.41 14.04
CA GLU A 350 -3.30 -5.80 13.74
C GLU A 350 -2.90 -6.19 12.31
N TYR A 351 -3.25 -5.36 11.32
CA TYR A 351 -3.02 -5.64 9.89
C TYR A 351 -1.80 -4.89 9.32
N ALA A 352 -0.77 -4.63 10.15
CA ALA A 352 0.44 -3.94 9.72
C ALA A 352 1.20 -4.71 8.61
N VAL A 353 1.12 -6.05 8.62
CA VAL A 353 1.74 -6.92 7.61
C VAL A 353 1.04 -6.76 6.26
N GLU A 354 -0.29 -6.86 6.24
CA GLU A 354 -1.12 -6.70 5.05
C GLU A 354 -0.95 -5.31 4.43
N CYS A 355 -0.90 -4.25 5.26
CA CYS A 355 -0.61 -2.89 4.81
C CYS A 355 0.78 -2.78 4.16
N ALA A 356 1.80 -3.37 4.78
CA ALA A 356 3.16 -3.40 4.21
C ALA A 356 3.21 -4.15 2.88
N ILE A 357 2.46 -5.25 2.74
CA ILE A 357 2.32 -6.01 1.49
C ILE A 357 1.62 -5.16 0.42
N CYS A 358 0.51 -4.49 0.73
CA CYS A 358 -0.16 -3.57 -0.19
C CYS A 358 0.80 -2.51 -0.73
N LYS A 359 1.59 -1.91 0.16
CA LYS A 359 2.58 -0.89 -0.18
C LYS A 359 3.65 -1.42 -1.12
N VAL A 360 4.29 -2.54 -0.76
CA VAL A 360 5.41 -3.10 -1.54
C VAL A 360 4.90 -3.64 -2.87
N TYR A 361 3.86 -4.46 -2.87
CA TYR A 361 3.31 -5.07 -4.08
C TYR A 361 2.71 -4.03 -5.02
N GLY A 362 1.92 -3.08 -4.50
CA GLY A 362 1.33 -2.00 -5.29
C GLY A 362 2.39 -1.10 -5.94
N SER A 363 3.38 -0.64 -5.16
CA SER A 363 4.46 0.22 -5.69
C SER A 363 5.32 -0.49 -6.74
N GLU A 364 5.62 -1.78 -6.57
CA GLU A 364 6.38 -2.57 -7.56
C GLU A 364 5.53 -3.02 -8.75
N THR A 365 4.21 -3.07 -8.60
CA THR A 365 3.27 -3.22 -9.72
C THR A 365 3.29 -1.98 -10.58
N LEU A 366 3.15 -0.79 -9.98
CA LEU A 366 3.22 0.46 -10.72
C LEU A 366 4.57 0.66 -11.41
N ASP A 367 5.69 0.40 -10.73
CA ASP A 367 7.04 0.52 -11.31
C ASP A 367 7.17 -0.30 -12.60
N ARG A 368 6.73 -1.57 -12.58
CA ARG A 368 6.77 -2.46 -13.75
C ARG A 368 5.76 -2.04 -14.84
N VAL A 369 4.53 -1.71 -14.46
CA VAL A 369 3.49 -1.32 -15.42
C VAL A 369 3.84 0.01 -16.08
N ALA A 370 4.39 0.98 -15.36
CA ALA A 370 4.83 2.26 -15.90
C ALA A 370 6.01 2.09 -16.87
N ASP A 371 7.00 1.26 -16.51
CA ASP A 371 8.14 0.93 -17.38
C ASP A 371 7.68 0.27 -18.68
N GLU A 372 6.84 -0.76 -18.58
CA GLU A 372 6.35 -1.47 -19.76
C GLU A 372 5.40 -0.63 -20.62
N SER A 373 4.58 0.20 -19.99
CA SER A 373 3.74 1.17 -20.69
C SER A 373 4.59 2.21 -21.44
N LEU A 374 5.67 2.72 -20.82
CA LEU A 374 6.63 3.60 -21.49
C LEU A 374 7.31 2.89 -22.66
N GLN A 375 7.74 1.64 -22.46
CA GLN A 375 8.38 0.82 -23.50
C GLN A 375 7.44 0.60 -24.70
N LEU A 376 6.14 0.41 -24.48
CA LEU A 376 5.13 0.29 -25.53
C LEU A 376 4.91 1.60 -26.30
N HIS A 377 5.18 2.76 -25.70
CA HIS A 377 5.22 4.04 -26.40
C HIS A 377 6.51 4.24 -27.21
N GLY A 378 7.57 3.49 -26.89
CA GLY A 378 8.89 3.63 -27.49
C GLY A 378 9.47 5.02 -27.25
N GLY A 379 10.06 5.63 -28.29
CA GLY A 379 10.66 6.96 -28.17
C GLY A 379 9.69 8.05 -27.71
N TYR A 380 8.38 7.91 -27.96
CA TYR A 380 7.37 8.88 -27.51
C TYR A 380 7.16 8.84 -26.00
N GLY A 381 7.34 7.68 -25.36
CA GLY A 381 7.24 7.55 -23.91
C GLY A 381 8.36 8.30 -23.16
N TYR A 382 9.41 8.71 -23.87
CA TYR A 382 10.51 9.53 -23.34
C TYR A 382 10.28 11.05 -23.54
N ILE A 383 9.21 11.45 -24.23
CA ILE A 383 8.92 12.86 -24.53
C ILE A 383 7.86 13.38 -23.55
N LYS A 384 8.12 14.53 -22.93
CA LYS A 384 7.26 15.16 -21.91
C LYS A 384 5.82 15.45 -22.35
N ASP A 385 5.55 15.46 -23.66
CA ASP A 385 4.20 15.65 -24.20
C ASP A 385 3.31 14.43 -23.96
N TYR A 386 3.89 13.26 -23.67
CA TYR A 386 3.16 12.03 -23.38
C TYR A 386 3.06 11.82 -21.87
N ALA A 387 1.84 11.66 -21.37
CA ALA A 387 1.57 11.50 -19.94
C ALA A 387 2.33 10.32 -19.30
N ILE A 388 2.64 9.28 -20.08
CA ILE A 388 3.39 8.12 -19.56
C ILE A 388 4.81 8.47 -19.11
N GLU A 389 5.43 9.49 -19.70
CA GLU A 389 6.74 10.00 -19.27
C GLU A 389 6.69 10.50 -17.82
N GLN A 390 5.63 11.25 -17.49
CA GLN A 390 5.41 11.75 -16.14
C GLN A 390 5.13 10.60 -15.18
N VAL A 391 4.23 9.69 -15.55
CA VAL A 391 3.89 8.52 -14.73
C VAL A 391 5.14 7.70 -14.39
N TYR A 392 6.05 7.49 -15.34
CA TYR A 392 7.30 6.79 -15.10
C TYR A 392 8.15 7.47 -14.02
N ARG A 393 8.41 8.78 -14.13
CA ARG A 393 9.18 9.52 -13.11
C ARG A 393 8.46 9.56 -11.76
N ASP A 394 7.15 9.74 -11.77
CA ASP A 394 6.30 9.83 -10.58
C ASP A 394 6.24 8.47 -9.84
N SER A 395 6.32 7.35 -10.56
CA SER A 395 6.28 6.01 -9.98
C SER A 395 7.42 5.76 -8.97
N ARG A 396 8.60 6.35 -9.21
CA ARG A 396 9.84 5.92 -8.55
C ARG A 396 9.86 6.17 -7.05
N ILE A 397 9.22 7.25 -6.59
CA ILE A 397 9.20 7.63 -5.17
C ILE A 397 8.37 6.67 -4.31
N ASN A 398 7.43 5.93 -4.92
CA ASN A 398 6.51 5.05 -4.19
C ASN A 398 7.20 3.87 -3.49
N ARG A 399 8.38 3.50 -3.97
CA ARG A 399 9.21 2.46 -3.36
C ARG A 399 10.05 2.98 -2.17
N ILE A 400 9.98 4.28 -1.88
CA ILE A 400 10.85 4.97 -0.91
C ILE A 400 10.03 5.51 0.27
N PHE A 401 9.01 6.33 0.04
CA PHE A 401 8.20 6.89 1.12
C PHE A 401 7.23 5.86 1.73
N GLU A 402 6.55 6.20 2.84
CA GLU A 402 5.78 5.25 3.66
C GLU A 402 6.64 4.09 4.20
N GLY A 403 7.91 4.41 4.47
CA GLY A 403 9.00 3.45 4.68
C GLY A 403 9.48 2.84 3.37
N THR A 404 10.80 2.65 3.21
CA THR A 404 11.31 2.02 1.98
C THR A 404 10.75 0.61 1.82
N ASN A 405 10.76 0.08 0.59
CA ASN A 405 10.30 -1.30 0.39
C ASN A 405 11.15 -2.30 1.19
N GLU A 406 12.43 -2.01 1.47
CA GLU A 406 13.28 -2.84 2.33
C GLU A 406 12.79 -2.82 3.78
N ILE A 407 12.50 -1.65 4.36
CA ILE A 407 11.96 -1.55 5.73
C ILE A 407 10.61 -2.26 5.84
N ASN A 408 9.74 -2.12 4.85
CA ASN A 408 8.47 -2.84 4.80
C ASN A 408 8.67 -4.36 4.70
N ARG A 409 9.65 -4.83 3.89
CA ARG A 409 10.00 -6.25 3.81
C ARG A 409 10.52 -6.79 5.14
N LEU A 410 11.37 -6.05 5.85
CA LEU A 410 11.91 -6.50 7.15
C LEU A 410 10.82 -6.68 8.21
N LEU A 411 9.73 -5.91 8.15
CA LEU A 411 8.60 -6.01 9.08
C LEU A 411 7.82 -7.34 8.95
N ILE A 412 7.62 -7.81 7.72
CA ILE A 412 6.69 -8.91 7.38
C ILE A 412 7.03 -10.22 8.13
N PRO A 413 8.22 -10.83 7.97
CA PRO A 413 8.54 -12.09 8.63
C PRO A 413 8.68 -11.94 10.16
N MET A 414 9.08 -10.75 10.63
CA MET A 414 9.25 -10.48 12.05
C MET A 414 7.94 -10.52 12.83
N SER A 415 6.81 -10.21 12.18
CA SER A 415 5.48 -10.33 12.80
C SER A 415 5.18 -11.76 13.24
N LEU A 416 5.34 -12.73 12.34
CA LEU A 416 5.08 -14.14 12.63
C LEU A 416 6.03 -14.68 13.71
N LEU A 417 7.33 -14.34 13.63
CA LEU A 417 8.30 -14.74 14.65
C LEU A 417 7.96 -14.15 16.03
N SER A 418 7.47 -12.91 16.08
CA SER A 418 7.01 -12.29 17.33
C SER A 418 5.76 -12.96 17.90
N GLN A 419 4.81 -13.37 17.04
CA GLN A 419 3.63 -14.12 17.48
C GLN A 419 4.01 -15.51 18.01
N ALA A 420 4.93 -16.20 17.33
CA ALA A 420 5.44 -17.50 17.73
C ALA A 420 6.18 -17.46 19.08
N SER A 421 7.06 -16.46 19.30
CA SER A 421 7.79 -16.32 20.57
C SER A 421 6.89 -16.00 21.77
N LYS A 422 5.70 -15.41 21.51
CA LYS A 422 4.65 -15.19 22.50
C LYS A 422 3.71 -16.38 22.69
N GLY A 423 3.95 -17.51 22.02
CA GLY A 423 3.12 -18.71 22.08
C GLY A 423 1.75 -18.56 21.41
N MET A 424 1.56 -17.55 20.55
CA MET A 424 0.29 -17.32 19.84
C MET A 424 0.17 -18.20 18.60
N VAL A 425 1.30 -18.63 18.02
CA VAL A 425 1.36 -19.48 16.82
C VAL A 425 2.31 -20.66 17.08
N PRO A 426 1.87 -21.92 16.89
CA PRO A 426 2.70 -23.11 17.10
C PRO A 426 3.64 -23.33 15.91
N LEU A 427 4.62 -22.43 15.72
CA LEU A 427 5.46 -22.40 14.52
C LEU A 427 6.19 -23.73 14.26
N GLN A 428 6.67 -24.42 15.29
CA GLN A 428 7.39 -25.69 15.11
C GLN A 428 6.48 -26.79 14.53
N GLU A 429 5.26 -26.94 15.05
CA GLU A 429 4.29 -27.91 14.55
C GLU A 429 3.94 -27.62 13.09
N LEU A 430 3.70 -26.34 12.76
CA LEU A 430 3.41 -25.89 11.40
C LEU A 430 4.58 -26.16 10.43
N VAL A 431 5.83 -26.02 10.88
CA VAL A 431 7.02 -26.33 10.09
C VAL A 431 7.12 -27.83 9.81
N GLU A 432 6.82 -28.67 10.80
CA GLU A 432 6.81 -30.13 10.64
C GLU A 432 5.72 -30.59 9.66
N GLU A 433 4.51 -30.01 9.77
CA GLU A 433 3.41 -30.24 8.84
C GLU A 433 3.75 -29.80 7.41
N ALA A 434 4.31 -28.60 7.25
CA ALA A 434 4.73 -28.05 5.97
C ALA A 434 5.83 -28.92 5.31
N SER A 435 6.81 -29.37 6.10
CA SER A 435 7.86 -30.28 5.65
C SER A 435 7.29 -31.59 5.13
N LYS A 436 6.34 -32.20 5.87
CA LYS A 436 5.65 -33.42 5.44
C LYS A 436 4.84 -33.19 4.16
N ALA A 437 4.08 -32.09 4.09
CA ALA A 437 3.25 -31.77 2.93
C ALA A 437 4.05 -31.60 1.63
N LEU A 438 5.30 -31.13 1.70
CA LEU A 438 6.20 -31.01 0.55
C LEU A 438 6.64 -32.36 -0.04
N THR A 439 6.48 -33.45 0.70
CA THR A 439 6.81 -34.82 0.24
C THR A 439 5.63 -35.54 -0.41
N LEU A 440 4.42 -35.00 -0.28
CA LEU A 440 3.20 -35.61 -0.78
C LEU A 440 2.82 -35.00 -2.15
N PRO A 441 2.29 -35.79 -3.09
CA PRO A 441 1.80 -35.28 -4.38
C PRO A 441 0.57 -34.39 -4.21
N ALA A 442 0.22 -33.61 -5.23
CA ALA A 442 -0.91 -32.70 -5.17
C ALA A 442 -2.19 -33.51 -5.31
N THR A 443 -3.16 -33.24 -4.45
CA THR A 443 -4.47 -33.87 -4.52
C THR A 443 -5.41 -32.92 -5.25
N LEU A 444 -5.47 -33.07 -6.58
CA LEU A 444 -6.37 -32.28 -7.41
C LEU A 444 -7.79 -32.84 -7.30
N GLN A 445 -8.73 -31.99 -6.91
CA GLN A 445 -10.16 -32.28 -6.94
C GLN A 445 -10.72 -31.93 -8.31
N SER A 446 -11.90 -32.44 -8.64
CA SER A 446 -12.60 -32.14 -9.90
C SER A 446 -13.27 -30.76 -9.92
N THR A 447 -13.04 -29.93 -8.90
CA THR A 447 -13.59 -28.59 -8.79
C THR A 447 -12.74 -27.58 -9.55
N GLU A 448 -13.37 -26.52 -10.06
CA GLU A 448 -12.64 -25.40 -10.65
C GLU A 448 -11.67 -24.78 -9.64
N LEU A 449 -10.54 -24.32 -10.15
CA LEU A 449 -9.43 -23.76 -9.39
C LEU A 449 -8.78 -24.67 -8.32
N SER A 450 -9.00 -25.99 -8.36
CA SER A 450 -8.39 -26.90 -7.39
C SER A 450 -6.85 -26.86 -7.44
N ARG A 451 -6.25 -26.71 -8.63
CA ARG A 451 -4.79 -26.59 -8.80
C ARG A 451 -4.27 -25.33 -8.11
N GLU A 452 -4.95 -24.22 -8.28
CA GLU A 452 -4.58 -22.90 -7.78
C GLU A 452 -4.70 -22.86 -6.26
N GLN A 453 -5.74 -23.48 -5.69
CA GLN A 453 -5.86 -23.69 -4.25
C GLN A 453 -4.70 -24.54 -3.70
N GLN A 454 -4.31 -25.61 -4.40
CA GLN A 454 -3.15 -26.43 -4.04
C GLN A 454 -1.83 -25.64 -4.16
N ALA A 455 -1.70 -24.75 -5.15
CA ALA A 455 -0.53 -23.89 -5.31
C ALA A 455 -0.42 -22.89 -4.15
N VAL A 456 -1.53 -22.28 -3.72
CA VAL A 456 -1.57 -21.44 -2.51
C VAL A 456 -1.13 -22.21 -1.27
N ALA A 457 -1.63 -23.44 -1.09
CA ALA A 457 -1.20 -24.30 0.01
C ALA A 457 0.30 -24.63 -0.06
N LEU A 458 0.81 -24.93 -1.25
CA LEU A 458 2.23 -25.20 -1.49
C LEU A 458 3.11 -23.99 -1.12
N VAL A 459 2.79 -22.79 -1.61
CA VAL A 459 3.58 -21.58 -1.34
C VAL A 459 3.59 -21.27 0.16
N ARG A 460 2.48 -21.47 0.86
CA ARG A 460 2.43 -21.34 2.33
C ARG A 460 3.37 -22.35 3.02
N ASN A 461 3.36 -23.61 2.59
CA ASN A 461 4.26 -24.62 3.14
C ASN A 461 5.73 -24.30 2.86
N ILE A 462 6.05 -23.79 1.66
CA ILE A 462 7.41 -23.32 1.33
C ILE A 462 7.81 -22.17 2.25
N TYR A 463 6.92 -21.21 2.49
CA TYR A 463 7.17 -20.10 3.41
C TYR A 463 7.42 -20.60 4.84
N LEU A 464 6.53 -21.44 5.39
CA LEU A 464 6.65 -22.00 6.74
C LEU A 464 7.95 -22.79 6.92
N LEU A 465 8.27 -23.69 5.98
CA LEU A 465 9.54 -24.41 6.02
C LEU A 465 10.73 -23.45 5.97
N SER A 466 10.68 -22.45 5.09
CA SER A 466 11.77 -21.50 4.91
C SER A 466 12.02 -20.64 6.16
N ILE A 467 10.96 -20.11 6.79
CA ILE A 467 11.10 -19.31 8.01
C ILE A 467 11.55 -20.18 9.19
N GLY A 468 11.03 -21.41 9.30
CA GLY A 468 11.42 -22.37 10.33
C GLY A 468 12.90 -22.73 10.26
N LEU A 469 13.40 -23.10 9.08
CA LEU A 469 14.82 -23.43 8.87
C LEU A 469 15.74 -22.22 9.08
N THR A 470 15.30 -21.03 8.66
CA THR A 470 16.06 -19.80 8.86
C THR A 470 16.16 -19.47 10.35
N TYR A 471 15.05 -19.58 11.08
CA TYR A 471 15.04 -19.38 12.53
C TYR A 471 15.86 -20.46 13.26
N GLN A 472 15.78 -21.72 12.85
CA GLN A 472 16.61 -22.80 13.43
C GLN A 472 18.11 -22.51 13.26
N LYS A 473 18.53 -21.91 12.15
CA LYS A 473 19.92 -21.58 11.89
C LYS A 473 20.41 -20.38 12.71
N TYR A 474 19.62 -19.31 12.79
CA TYR A 474 20.09 -18.03 13.33
C TYR A 474 19.54 -17.69 14.72
N GLY A 475 18.45 -18.31 15.15
CA GLY A 475 17.74 -17.97 16.38
C GLY A 475 17.38 -16.48 16.42
N ASP A 476 17.58 -15.87 17.58
CA ASP A 476 17.32 -14.43 17.80
C ASP A 476 18.19 -13.53 16.93
N ASN A 477 19.33 -14.01 16.41
CA ASN A 477 20.19 -13.22 15.53
C ASN A 477 19.63 -13.05 14.11
N ILE A 478 18.49 -13.69 13.78
CA ILE A 478 17.83 -13.56 12.48
C ILE A 478 17.52 -12.10 12.10
N VAL A 479 17.33 -11.22 13.10
CA VAL A 479 17.12 -9.77 12.90
C VAL A 479 18.25 -9.08 12.14
N ASN A 480 19.46 -9.65 12.17
CA ASN A 480 20.63 -9.14 11.48
C ASN A 480 20.81 -9.72 10.07
N GLU A 481 20.06 -10.77 9.72
CA GLU A 481 20.16 -11.48 8.43
C GLU A 481 19.17 -10.89 7.42
N GLN A 482 19.38 -9.63 7.07
CA GLN A 482 18.43 -8.85 6.27
C GLN A 482 18.11 -9.48 4.91
N GLU A 483 19.09 -10.08 4.24
CA GLU A 483 18.89 -10.77 2.97
C GLU A 483 17.94 -11.96 3.11
N ALA A 484 18.06 -12.72 4.21
CA ALA A 484 17.17 -13.83 4.50
C ALA A 484 15.75 -13.33 4.82
N LEU A 485 15.63 -12.30 5.65
CA LEU A 485 14.35 -11.68 5.98
C LEU A 485 13.64 -11.12 4.73
N MET A 486 14.37 -10.44 3.84
CA MET A 486 13.80 -9.94 2.59
C MET A 486 13.31 -11.05 1.66
N LYS A 487 14.04 -12.18 1.59
CA LYS A 487 13.58 -13.35 0.81
C LYS A 487 12.33 -14.01 1.41
N LEU A 488 12.25 -14.09 2.74
CA LEU A 488 11.04 -14.54 3.43
C LEU A 488 9.87 -13.58 3.17
N ALA A 489 10.12 -12.27 3.19
CA ALA A 489 9.12 -11.27 2.88
C ALA A 489 8.61 -11.39 1.44
N ASP A 490 9.49 -11.61 0.46
CA ASP A 490 9.09 -11.83 -0.94
C ASP A 490 8.15 -13.05 -1.05
N LEU A 491 8.46 -14.16 -0.36
CA LEU A 491 7.58 -15.35 -0.33
C LEU A 491 6.21 -15.04 0.31
N ALA A 492 6.18 -14.27 1.39
CA ALA A 492 4.94 -13.85 2.04
C ALA A 492 4.09 -12.91 1.17
N ILE A 493 4.73 -11.96 0.49
CA ILE A 493 4.09 -11.04 -0.46
C ILE A 493 3.47 -11.83 -1.62
N ASP A 494 4.23 -12.74 -2.21
CA ASP A 494 3.79 -13.62 -3.30
C ASP A 494 2.59 -14.50 -2.86
N LEU A 495 2.66 -15.05 -1.65
CA LEU A 495 1.56 -15.83 -1.06
C LEU A 495 0.28 -15.00 -0.92
N TYR A 496 0.37 -13.80 -0.32
CA TYR A 496 -0.82 -12.97 -0.07
C TYR A 496 -1.45 -12.48 -1.37
N ALA A 497 -0.64 -12.04 -2.34
CA ALA A 497 -1.11 -11.59 -3.64
C ALA A 497 -1.79 -12.73 -4.42
N MET A 498 -1.15 -13.90 -4.47
CA MET A 498 -1.69 -15.08 -5.16
C MET A 498 -2.96 -15.61 -4.48
N GLU A 499 -2.97 -15.77 -3.15
CA GLU A 499 -4.15 -16.23 -2.43
C GLU A 499 -5.33 -15.28 -2.63
N SER A 500 -5.10 -13.96 -2.57
CA SER A 500 -6.17 -12.98 -2.74
C SER A 500 -6.80 -13.03 -4.14
N ALA A 501 -5.97 -13.19 -5.18
CA ALA A 501 -6.47 -13.35 -6.55
C ALA A 501 -7.23 -14.67 -6.75
N VAL A 502 -6.73 -15.78 -6.20
CA VAL A 502 -7.41 -17.08 -6.27
C VAL A 502 -8.76 -17.04 -5.56
N LEU A 503 -8.81 -16.49 -4.34
CA LEU A 503 -10.06 -16.35 -3.60
C LEU A 503 -11.06 -15.44 -4.30
N ARG A 504 -10.60 -14.33 -4.91
CA ARG A 504 -11.46 -13.47 -5.71
C ARG A 504 -12.09 -14.22 -6.88
N THR A 505 -11.29 -15.01 -7.60
CA THR A 505 -11.80 -15.78 -8.74
C THR A 505 -12.76 -16.88 -8.28
N ILE A 506 -12.49 -17.56 -7.15
CA ILE A 506 -13.43 -18.53 -6.57
C ILE A 506 -14.79 -17.88 -6.27
N LYS A 507 -14.80 -16.72 -5.61
CA LYS A 507 -16.05 -16.00 -5.33
C LYS A 507 -16.77 -15.56 -6.61
N ALA A 508 -16.03 -15.16 -7.63
CA ALA A 508 -16.61 -14.82 -8.93
C ALA A 508 -17.26 -16.05 -9.61
N ILE A 509 -16.65 -17.23 -9.51
CA ILE A 509 -17.22 -18.50 -9.99
C ILE A 509 -18.51 -18.83 -9.22
N GLU A 510 -18.50 -18.68 -7.89
CA GLU A 510 -19.64 -19.00 -7.02
C GLU A 510 -20.84 -18.04 -7.25
N SER A 511 -20.60 -16.80 -7.67
CA SER A 511 -21.61 -15.75 -7.81
C SER A 511 -22.14 -15.54 -9.24
N SER A 512 -21.46 -16.02 -10.28
CA SER A 512 -21.74 -15.64 -11.69
C SER A 512 -22.01 -16.80 -12.64
N HIS A 513 -22.59 -16.51 -13.82
CA HIS A 513 -22.61 -17.42 -14.97
C HIS A 513 -21.24 -17.46 -15.65
N ILE A 514 -20.66 -18.66 -15.82
CA ILE A 514 -19.28 -18.99 -16.29
C ILE A 514 -18.67 -18.08 -17.38
N LYS A 515 -19.45 -17.54 -18.33
CA LYS A 515 -18.92 -16.67 -19.40
C LYS A 515 -18.35 -15.33 -18.93
N SER A 516 -18.81 -14.78 -17.79
CA SER A 516 -18.22 -13.55 -17.24
C SER A 516 -16.93 -13.81 -16.44
N VAL A 517 -16.60 -15.09 -16.19
CA VAL A 517 -15.53 -15.49 -15.25
C VAL A 517 -14.31 -16.08 -15.95
N SER A 518 -14.44 -16.51 -17.22
CA SER A 518 -13.32 -17.13 -17.96
C SER A 518 -12.07 -16.26 -18.02
N LEU A 519 -12.22 -14.94 -18.13
CA LEU A 519 -11.08 -14.02 -18.11
C LEU A 519 -10.36 -14.04 -16.74
N LYS A 520 -11.11 -14.01 -15.63
CA LYS A 520 -10.53 -14.12 -14.27
C LYS A 520 -9.80 -15.43 -14.07
N ILE A 521 -10.35 -16.53 -14.58
CA ILE A 521 -9.72 -17.85 -14.54
C ILE A 521 -8.39 -17.80 -15.28
N ASN A 522 -8.38 -17.37 -16.55
CA ASN A 522 -7.16 -17.23 -17.35
C ASN A 522 -6.11 -16.34 -16.66
N ILE A 523 -6.53 -15.18 -16.13
CA ILE A 523 -5.65 -14.27 -15.38
C ILE A 523 -5.05 -14.97 -14.16
N THR A 524 -5.87 -15.69 -13.39
CA THR A 524 -5.46 -16.38 -12.17
C THR A 524 -4.50 -17.53 -12.48
N GLU A 525 -4.77 -18.29 -13.55
CA GLU A 525 -3.94 -19.42 -13.96
C GLU A 525 -2.52 -18.99 -14.32
N VAL A 526 -2.42 -17.90 -15.09
CA VAL A 526 -1.15 -17.28 -15.46
C VAL A 526 -0.44 -16.71 -14.24
N LEU A 527 -1.16 -15.95 -13.40
CA LEU A 527 -0.61 -15.37 -12.17
C LEU A 527 0.00 -16.45 -11.28
N VAL A 528 -0.74 -17.52 -10.99
CA VAL A 528 -0.28 -18.62 -10.13
C VAL A 528 0.98 -19.26 -10.70
N THR A 529 1.03 -19.49 -12.01
CA THR A 529 2.20 -20.10 -12.66
C THR A 529 3.44 -19.21 -12.59
N ASP A 530 3.29 -17.91 -12.89
CA ASP A 530 4.39 -16.94 -12.80
C ASP A 530 4.86 -16.77 -11.34
N THR A 531 3.92 -16.78 -10.37
CA THR A 531 4.24 -16.76 -8.94
C THR A 531 4.99 -18.01 -8.49
N LEU A 532 4.62 -19.21 -8.94
CA LEU A 532 5.33 -20.44 -8.59
C LEU A 532 6.79 -20.41 -9.05
N LEU A 533 7.08 -19.88 -10.25
CA LEU A 533 8.45 -19.68 -10.74
C LEU A 533 9.24 -18.72 -9.84
N GLN A 534 8.62 -17.61 -9.44
CA GLN A 534 9.25 -16.61 -8.58
C GLN A 534 9.51 -17.15 -7.17
N VAL A 535 8.55 -17.88 -6.60
CA VAL A 535 8.65 -18.56 -5.30
C VAL A 535 9.77 -19.59 -5.32
N GLU A 536 9.83 -20.45 -6.35
CA GLU A 536 10.89 -21.44 -6.48
C GLU A 536 12.27 -20.79 -6.50
N MET A 537 12.44 -19.73 -7.31
CA MET A 537 13.69 -18.99 -7.39
C MET A 537 14.07 -18.36 -6.03
N ASN A 538 13.13 -17.70 -5.36
CA ASN A 538 13.37 -17.04 -4.07
C ASN A 538 13.70 -18.06 -2.96
N ALA A 539 12.93 -19.15 -2.87
CA ALA A 539 13.18 -20.24 -1.93
C ALA A 539 14.54 -20.90 -2.19
N ARG A 540 14.90 -21.13 -3.46
CA ARG A 540 16.20 -21.69 -3.84
C ARG A 540 17.35 -20.78 -3.42
N LYS A 541 17.24 -19.47 -3.63
CA LYS A 541 18.25 -18.48 -3.21
C LYS A 541 18.41 -18.46 -1.70
N LEU A 542 17.30 -18.43 -0.96
CA LEU A 542 17.30 -18.45 0.51
C LEU A 542 17.88 -19.76 1.05
N LEU A 543 17.23 -20.89 0.77
CA LEU A 543 17.59 -22.17 1.37
C LEU A 543 18.99 -22.66 0.96
N SER A 544 19.53 -22.14 -0.15
CA SER A 544 20.90 -22.41 -0.53
C SER A 544 21.95 -21.88 0.43
N SER A 545 21.65 -20.82 1.20
CA SER A 545 22.51 -20.30 2.26
C SER A 545 22.16 -20.89 3.63
N ILE A 546 20.93 -21.39 3.83
CA ILE A 546 20.45 -21.90 5.12
C ILE A 546 20.81 -23.38 5.36
N VAL A 547 20.64 -24.24 4.35
CA VAL A 547 20.80 -25.69 4.47
C VAL A 547 22.02 -26.17 3.67
N SER A 548 22.65 -27.26 4.08
CA SER A 548 23.81 -27.86 3.41
C SER A 548 23.63 -29.35 3.13
N GLY A 549 24.56 -29.94 2.37
CA GLY A 549 24.63 -31.39 2.11
C GLY A 549 23.43 -31.96 1.35
N ASP A 550 23.10 -33.22 1.65
CA ASP A 550 22.03 -33.95 0.97
C ASP A 550 20.63 -33.46 1.38
N SER A 551 20.47 -32.93 2.61
CA SER A 551 19.22 -32.29 3.04
C SER A 551 18.86 -31.09 2.17
N LYS A 552 19.85 -30.26 1.79
CA LYS A 552 19.63 -29.15 0.84
C LYS A 552 19.11 -29.66 -0.50
N LYS A 553 19.77 -30.67 -1.08
CA LYS A 553 19.37 -31.23 -2.37
C LYS A 553 17.96 -31.80 -2.30
N TYR A 554 17.65 -32.54 -1.23
CA TYR A 554 16.34 -33.13 -1.00
C TYR A 554 15.23 -32.07 -0.94
N ILE A 555 15.39 -31.04 -0.11
CA ILE A 555 14.40 -29.97 0.05
C ILE A 555 14.21 -29.20 -1.26
N LEU A 556 15.30 -28.79 -1.91
CA LEU A 556 15.22 -28.02 -3.16
C LEU A 556 14.62 -28.82 -4.32
N ASN A 557 14.89 -30.12 -4.40
CA ASN A 557 14.27 -30.99 -5.39
C ASN A 557 12.77 -31.15 -5.14
N ASN A 558 12.34 -31.31 -3.88
CA ASN A 558 10.93 -31.36 -3.56
C ASN A 558 10.24 -30.04 -3.93
N ILE A 559 10.79 -28.88 -3.55
CA ILE A 559 10.22 -27.58 -3.93
C ILE A 559 10.09 -27.45 -5.45
N PHE A 560 11.17 -27.75 -6.19
CA PHE A 560 11.17 -27.72 -7.65
C PHE A 560 10.09 -28.64 -8.26
N ASN A 561 10.06 -29.91 -7.85
CA ASN A 561 9.10 -30.88 -8.37
C ASN A 561 7.65 -30.47 -8.08
N ARG A 562 7.38 -29.99 -6.86
CA ARG A 562 6.03 -29.58 -6.42
C ARG A 562 5.56 -28.31 -7.13
N CYS A 563 6.44 -27.32 -7.31
CA CYS A 563 6.12 -26.13 -8.10
C CYS A 563 5.83 -26.51 -9.55
N SER A 564 6.69 -27.34 -10.17
CA SER A 564 6.54 -27.79 -11.55
C SER A 564 5.23 -28.56 -11.80
N GLU A 565 4.85 -29.45 -10.88
CA GLU A 565 3.59 -30.23 -10.94
C GLU A 565 2.34 -29.35 -10.98
N LEU A 566 2.40 -28.15 -10.40
CA LEU A 566 1.27 -27.24 -10.30
C LEU A 566 1.33 -26.10 -11.31
N MET A 567 2.20 -26.12 -12.33
CA MET A 567 2.20 -25.12 -13.41
C MET A 567 1.22 -25.49 -14.52
N VAL A 568 0.58 -24.49 -15.15
CA VAL A 568 -0.17 -24.73 -16.40
C VAL A 568 0.74 -24.63 -17.61
N GLU A 569 0.44 -25.43 -18.62
CA GLU A 569 1.09 -25.33 -19.92
C GLU A 569 0.59 -24.10 -20.69
N ASN A 570 1.42 -23.59 -21.61
CA ASN A 570 1.04 -22.59 -22.62
C ASN A 570 0.52 -21.23 -22.08
N THR A 571 1.09 -20.72 -20.98
CA THR A 571 0.77 -19.37 -20.47
C THR A 571 0.95 -18.26 -21.51
N VAL A 572 1.80 -18.47 -22.53
CA VAL A 572 2.00 -17.53 -23.64
C VAL A 572 0.72 -17.30 -24.43
N GLU A 573 -0.04 -18.36 -24.75
CA GLU A 573 -1.30 -18.20 -25.49
C GLU A 573 -2.38 -17.62 -24.59
N THR A 574 -2.47 -18.06 -23.33
CA THR A 574 -3.40 -17.48 -22.35
C THR A 574 -3.17 -15.98 -22.16
N LYS A 575 -1.90 -15.52 -22.10
CA LYS A 575 -1.56 -14.09 -22.06
C LYS A 575 -2.04 -13.33 -23.30
N ARG A 576 -2.04 -13.97 -24.48
CA ARG A 576 -2.59 -13.36 -25.71
C ARG A 576 -4.10 -13.23 -25.65
N GLU A 577 -4.81 -14.23 -25.15
CA GLU A 577 -6.26 -14.17 -24.95
C GLU A 577 -6.65 -13.06 -23.96
N ILE A 578 -5.92 -12.96 -22.85
CA ILE A 578 -6.09 -11.86 -21.87
C ILE A 578 -5.87 -10.51 -22.55
N ALA A 579 -4.77 -10.37 -23.30
CA ALA A 579 -4.46 -9.13 -23.99
C ALA A 579 -5.50 -8.76 -25.06
N ASP A 580 -6.04 -9.74 -25.78
CA ASP A 580 -7.10 -9.51 -26.77
C ASP A 580 -8.40 -9.05 -26.12
N ALA A 581 -8.79 -9.64 -24.99
CA ALA A 581 -9.94 -9.19 -24.21
C ALA A 581 -9.78 -7.73 -23.72
N VAL A 582 -8.61 -7.40 -23.18
CA VAL A 582 -8.28 -6.06 -22.70
C VAL A 582 -8.21 -5.03 -23.84
N ASN A 583 -7.60 -5.38 -24.97
CA ASN A 583 -7.55 -4.52 -26.16
C ASN A 583 -8.94 -4.29 -26.77
N GLN A 584 -9.81 -5.31 -26.74
CA GLN A 584 -11.19 -5.19 -27.20
C GLN A 584 -12.00 -4.27 -26.27
N ALA A 585 -11.76 -4.34 -24.97
CA ALA A 585 -12.42 -3.49 -23.97
C ALA A 585 -11.87 -2.05 -23.91
N GLU A 586 -10.72 -1.78 -24.52
CA GLU A 586 -10.02 -0.48 -24.49
C GLU A 586 -9.71 0.02 -23.08
N ASN A 587 -9.66 -0.90 -22.11
CA ASN A 587 -9.45 -0.60 -20.72
C ASN A 587 -9.02 -1.88 -19.99
N TYR A 588 -8.37 -1.71 -18.83
CA TYR A 588 -8.23 -2.81 -17.89
C TYR A 588 -9.63 -3.36 -17.55
N ILE A 589 -9.77 -4.67 -17.76
CA ILE A 589 -10.90 -5.47 -17.31
C ILE A 589 -10.33 -6.73 -16.66
N SER A 590 -11.07 -7.24 -15.69
CA SER A 590 -10.78 -8.52 -15.06
C SER A 590 -12.06 -9.25 -14.84
#